data_AF-A0A1Q7B5C1-F1
#
_entry.id   AF-A0A1Q7B5C1-F1
#
_cell.length_a   1.000
_cell.length_b   1.000
_cell.length_c   1.000
_cell.angle_alpha   90.00
_cell.angle_beta   90.00
_cell.angle_gamma   90.00
#
_symmetry.space_group_name_H-M   'P 1'
#
loop_
_entity.id
_entity.type
_entity.pdbx_description
1 polymer ?
#
loop_
_entity_poly.entity_id
_entity_poly.type
_entity_poly.pdbx_seq_one_letter_code
_entity_poly.pdbx_strand_id
1 'polypeptide(L)'
;MFIVLAVKSVWQHYAPTRDVLGLLEVFRRMVNESIRIGSVNDVSSLRKLSLLSYNQLARYDSSSCYKLCTISRAAGILASRKKSLRRSFRDAGRDSNRTRESEEISSAENVE
;
A
#
# COMPACT_ATOMS: atom_id res chain seq x y z
N MET A 1 1.09 -15.03 14.79
CA MET A 1 0.37 -14.67 13.55
C MET A 1 -1.07 -14.41 13.94
N PHE A 2 -1.48 -13.15 14.08
CA PHE A 2 -2.86 -12.83 14.46
C PHE A 2 -3.75 -12.84 13.21
N ILE A 3 -4.71 -13.76 13.18
CA ILE A 3 -5.74 -13.84 12.14
C ILE A 3 -6.86 -12.90 12.58
N VAL A 4 -7.06 -11.81 11.85
CA VAL A 4 -8.17 -10.88 12.09
C VAL A 4 -9.36 -11.35 11.25
N LEU A 5 -10.40 -11.87 11.87
CA LEU A 5 -11.69 -12.10 11.21
C LEU A 5 -12.41 -10.76 11.04
N ALA A 6 -12.86 -10.49 9.81
CA ALA A 6 -13.63 -9.28 9.53
C ALA A 6 -15.01 -9.37 10.21
N VAL A 7 -15.25 -8.50 11.20
CA VAL A 7 -16.55 -8.31 11.84
C VAL A 7 -17.44 -7.52 10.88
N LYS A 8 -18.64 -8.06 10.58
CA LYS A 8 -19.80 -7.46 9.88
C LYS A 8 -19.62 -5.98 9.46
N SER A 9 -19.60 -5.74 8.15
CA SER A 9 -19.71 -4.40 7.59
C SER A 9 -21.14 -3.86 7.77
N VAL A 10 -21.29 -2.77 8.51
CA VAL A 10 -22.55 -2.02 8.66
C VAL A 10 -22.65 -0.99 7.54
N TRP A 11 -23.80 -0.93 6.87
CA TRP A 11 -24.09 0.07 5.86
C TRP A 11 -24.61 1.34 6.56
N GLN A 12 -23.79 2.39 6.63
CA GLN A 12 -24.21 3.66 7.22
C GLN A 12 -24.75 4.56 6.12
N HIS A 13 -26.06 4.85 6.16
CA HIS A 13 -26.71 5.82 5.26
C HIS A 13 -26.39 7.26 5.71
N TYR A 14 -25.13 7.66 5.59
CA TYR A 14 -24.68 9.03 5.83
C TYR A 14 -24.43 9.72 4.50
N ALA A 15 -25.18 10.79 4.22
CA ALA A 15 -24.91 11.66 3.08
C ALA A 15 -23.88 12.72 3.52
N PRO A 16 -22.62 12.65 3.05
CA PRO A 16 -21.59 13.59 3.49
C PRO A 16 -21.87 14.99 2.97
N THR A 17 -21.72 15.99 3.84
CA THR A 17 -21.78 17.41 3.48
C THR A 17 -20.64 17.74 2.51
N ARG A 18 -20.85 18.77 1.66
CA ARG A 18 -19.83 19.25 0.70
C ARG A 18 -18.47 19.55 1.34
N ASP A 19 -18.45 20.08 2.55
CA ASP A 19 -17.21 20.39 3.27
C ASP A 19 -16.43 19.12 3.64
N VAL A 20 -17.13 18.06 4.03
CA VAL A 20 -16.53 16.75 4.33
C VAL A 20 -15.94 16.15 3.06
N LEU A 21 -16.64 16.25 1.93
CA LEU A 21 -16.14 15.81 0.63
C LEU A 21 -14.88 16.58 0.22
N GLY A 22 -14.87 17.90 0.38
CA GLY A 22 -13.70 18.74 0.10
C GLY A 22 -12.51 18.39 0.99
N LEU A 23 -12.76 18.18 2.29
CA LEU A 23 -11.73 17.77 3.23
C LEU A 23 -11.11 16.41 2.88
N LEU A 24 -11.96 15.43 2.50
CA LEU A 24 -11.51 14.11 2.05
C LEU A 24 -10.73 14.19 0.74
N GLU A 25 -11.08 15.11 -0.15
CA GLU A 25 -10.31 15.31 -1.38
C GLU A 25 -8.91 15.85 -1.08
N VAL A 26 -8.80 16.85 -0.19
CA VAL A 26 -7.51 17.39 0.25
C VAL A 26 -6.69 16.31 0.96
N PHE A 27 -7.31 15.49 1.80
CA PHE A 27 -6.66 14.32 2.41
C PHE A 27 -6.08 13.37 1.36
N ARG A 28 -6.87 13.01 0.35
CA ARG A 28 -6.43 12.13 -0.74
C ARG A 28 -5.23 12.72 -1.47
N ARG A 29 -5.25 14.03 -1.75
CA ARG A 29 -4.12 14.74 -2.39
C ARG A 29 -2.86 14.71 -1.52
N MET A 30 -2.97 15.00 -0.22
CA MET A 30 -1.84 14.95 0.72
C MET A 30 -1.25 13.55 0.87
N VAL A 31 -2.09 12.51 0.93
CA VAL A 31 -1.64 11.11 0.98
C VAL A 31 -0.90 10.74 -0.31
N ASN A 32 -1.45 11.10 -1.48
CA ASN A 32 -0.82 10.80 -2.76
C ASN A 32 0.54 11.48 -2.90
N GLU A 33 0.66 12.74 -2.48
CA GLU A 33 1.94 13.46 -2.48
C GLU A 33 2.96 12.78 -1.56
N SER A 34 2.52 12.39 -0.35
CA SER A 34 3.37 11.67 0.60
C SER A 34 3.81 10.30 0.06
N ILE A 35 2.93 9.58 -0.65
CA ILE A 35 3.27 8.31 -1.31
C ILE A 35 4.30 8.55 -2.41
N ARG A 36 4.13 9.61 -3.22
CA ARG A 36 5.07 9.96 -4.28
C ARG A 36 6.46 10.24 -3.72
N ILE A 37 6.55 11.06 -2.66
CA ILE A 37 7.80 11.34 -1.95
C ILE A 37 8.42 10.06 -1.40
N GLY A 38 7.62 9.21 -0.75
CA GLY A 38 8.09 7.96 -0.17
C GLY A 38 8.57 6.94 -1.20
N SER A 39 7.92 6.89 -2.37
CA SER A 39 8.32 6.02 -3.47
C SER A 39 9.62 6.47 -4.13
N VAL A 40 9.81 7.78 -4.34
CA VAL A 40 11.05 8.33 -4.91
C VAL A 40 12.25 8.10 -4.00
N ASN A 41 12.03 8.09 -2.68
CA ASN A 41 13.10 7.96 -1.67
C ASN A 41 13.23 6.53 -1.08
N ASP A 42 12.51 5.52 -1.60
CA ASP A 42 12.34 4.15 -1.03
C ASP A 42 12.19 4.12 0.51
N VAL A 43 11.37 5.02 1.05
CA VAL A 43 11.12 5.11 2.49
C VAL A 43 9.70 4.72 2.82
N SER A 44 9.57 3.72 3.70
CA SER A 44 8.30 3.28 4.27
C SER A 44 8.21 3.54 5.77
N SER A 45 9.24 4.12 6.39
CA SER A 45 9.25 4.41 7.83
C SER A 45 8.57 5.75 8.11
N LEU A 46 7.68 5.76 9.10
CA LEU A 46 6.91 6.93 9.47
C LEU A 46 7.81 8.13 9.81
N ARG A 47 8.88 7.89 10.57
CA ARG A 47 9.83 8.94 11.00
C ARG A 47 10.51 9.62 9.82
N LYS A 48 11.05 8.86 8.85
CA LYS A 48 11.72 9.43 7.67
C LYS A 48 10.70 10.11 6.76
N LEU A 49 9.54 9.48 6.54
CA LEU A 49 8.51 10.04 5.67
C LEU A 49 7.94 11.35 6.22
N SER A 50 7.80 11.46 7.54
CA SER A 50 7.39 12.71 8.20
C SER A 50 8.39 13.83 7.94
N LEU A 51 9.69 13.59 8.15
CA LEU A 51 10.72 14.61 7.94
C LEU A 51 10.73 15.14 6.49
N LEU A 52 10.54 14.26 5.51
CA LEU A 52 10.56 14.61 4.09
C LEU A 52 9.24 15.26 3.63
N SER A 53 8.11 14.71 4.06
CA SER A 53 6.79 15.10 3.52
C SER A 53 6.18 16.28 4.27
N TYR A 54 6.52 16.47 5.55
CA TYR A 54 5.88 17.51 6.39
C TYR A 54 6.11 18.92 5.84
N ASN A 55 7.33 19.22 5.37
CA ASN A 55 7.64 20.51 4.75
C ASN A 55 6.92 20.73 3.41
N GLN A 56 6.74 19.67 2.62
CA GLN A 56 5.99 19.74 1.36
C GLN A 56 4.49 19.91 1.59
N LEU A 57 3.96 19.29 2.63
CA LEU A 57 2.57 19.39 3.05
C LEU A 57 2.24 20.70 3.78
N ALA A 58 3.24 21.50 4.16
CA ALA A 58 3.02 22.81 4.79
C ALA A 58 2.23 23.77 3.90
N ARG A 59 2.21 23.54 2.58
CA ARG A 59 1.44 24.31 1.58
C ARG A 59 -0.07 24.11 1.67
N TYR A 60 -0.53 23.07 2.36
CA TYR A 60 -1.96 22.86 2.58
C TYR A 60 -2.40 23.58 3.86
N ASP A 61 -3.49 24.36 3.77
CA ASP A 61 -4.17 25.03 4.89
C ASP A 61 -4.95 24.02 5.74
N SER A 62 -4.25 23.03 6.29
CA SER A 62 -4.82 21.99 7.15
C SER A 62 -4.08 21.92 8.50
N SER A 63 -4.80 21.49 9.53
CA SER A 63 -4.25 21.32 10.88
C SER A 63 -3.08 20.34 10.88
N SER A 64 -2.11 20.55 11.77
CA SER A 64 -0.92 19.70 11.93
C SER A 64 -1.28 18.24 12.20
N CYS A 65 -2.34 17.97 12.98
CA CYS A 65 -2.81 16.61 13.22
C CYS A 65 -3.29 15.93 11.93
N TYR A 66 -3.95 16.69 11.05
CA TYR A 66 -4.47 16.19 9.78
C TYR A 66 -3.32 15.83 8.83
N LYS A 67 -2.30 16.68 8.76
CA LYS A 67 -1.06 16.43 8.01
C LYS A 67 -0.36 15.16 8.51
N LEU A 68 -0.17 15.01 9.82
CA LEU A 68 0.47 13.81 10.39
C LEU A 68 -0.34 12.53 10.12
N CYS A 69 -1.68 12.61 10.18
CA CYS A 69 -2.55 11.49 9.81
C CYS A 69 -2.37 11.06 8.35
N THR A 70 -2.24 12.01 7.41
CA THR A 70 -1.98 11.68 5.99
C THR A 70 -0.64 10.98 5.81
N ILE A 71 0.40 11.43 6.51
CA ILE A 71 1.75 10.84 6.46
C ILE A 71 1.74 9.43 7.06
N SER A 72 1.08 9.23 8.21
CA SER A 72 0.91 7.91 8.83
C SER A 72 0.21 6.93 7.90
N ARG A 73 -0.86 7.40 7.23
CA ARG A 73 -1.58 6.60 6.25
C ARG A 73 -0.71 6.22 5.04
N ALA A 74 0.04 7.17 4.50
CA ALA A 74 0.97 6.93 3.39
C ALA A 74 2.05 5.91 3.77
N ALA A 75 2.66 6.05 4.95
CA ALA A 75 3.67 5.11 5.45
C ALA A 75 3.11 3.68 5.56
N GLY A 76 1.89 3.51 6.06
CA GLY A 76 1.21 2.21 6.14
C GLY A 76 0.96 1.58 4.76
N ILE A 77 0.53 2.38 3.77
CA ILE A 77 0.33 1.92 2.39
C ILE A 77 1.67 1.44 1.79
N LEU A 78 2.74 2.24 1.93
CA LEU A 78 4.07 1.89 1.45
C LEU A 78 4.62 0.63 2.11
N ALA A 79 4.48 0.50 3.44
CA ALA A 79 4.89 -0.70 4.16
C ALA A 79 4.13 -1.95 3.71
N SER A 80 2.81 -1.82 3.50
CA SER A 80 1.97 -2.90 2.96
C SER A 80 2.40 -3.30 1.56
N ARG A 81 2.68 -2.33 0.68
CA ARG A 81 3.20 -2.58 -0.68
C ARG A 81 4.55 -3.31 -0.63
N LYS A 82 5.50 -2.87 0.19
CA LYS A 82 6.82 -3.53 0.35
C LYS A 82 6.67 -4.96 0.86
N LYS A 83 5.74 -5.22 1.78
CA LYS A 83 5.42 -6.56 2.27
C LYS A 83 4.77 -7.43 1.19
N SER A 84 3.87 -6.87 0.38
CA SER A 84 3.22 -7.54 -0.73
C SER A 84 4.23 -7.95 -1.81
N LEU A 85 5.13 -7.04 -2.20
CA LEU A 85 6.19 -7.31 -3.16
C LEU A 85 7.10 -8.45 -2.69
N ARG A 86 7.47 -8.47 -1.40
CA ARG A 86 8.25 -9.59 -0.84
C ARG A 86 7.52 -10.94 -0.91
N ARG A 87 6.18 -10.95 -0.83
CA ARG A 87 5.40 -12.18 -0.99
C ARG A 87 5.36 -12.62 -2.44
N SER A 88 5.10 -11.71 -3.38
CA SER A 88 5.09 -12.05 -4.81
C SER A 88 6.42 -12.63 -5.30
N PHE A 89 7.57 -12.16 -4.79
CA PHE A 89 8.86 -12.78 -5.10
C PHE A 89 9.02 -14.19 -4.51
N ARG A 90 8.43 -14.47 -3.35
CA ARG A 90 8.44 -15.81 -2.73
C ARG A 90 7.50 -16.78 -3.46
N ASP A 91 6.38 -16.25 -3.96
CA ASP A 91 5.38 -17.03 -4.70
C ASP A 91 5.84 -17.28 -6.15
N ALA A 92 6.50 -16.31 -6.80
CA ALA A 92 7.08 -16.48 -8.14
C ALA A 92 8.20 -17.55 -8.19
N GLY A 93 8.95 -17.71 -7.10
CA GLY A 93 9.91 -18.82 -6.97
C GLY A 93 9.25 -20.20 -6.87
N ARG A 94 7.96 -20.27 -6.52
CA ARG A 94 7.19 -21.52 -6.47
C ARG A 94 6.63 -21.90 -7.84
N ASP A 95 6.26 -20.93 -8.68
CA ASP A 95 5.83 -21.22 -10.06
C ASP A 95 6.99 -21.64 -10.97
N SER A 96 8.21 -21.10 -10.77
CA SER A 96 9.39 -21.51 -11.57
C SER A 96 9.82 -22.97 -11.37
N ASN A 97 9.44 -23.63 -10.27
CA ASN A 97 9.69 -25.06 -10.09
C ASN A 97 8.63 -25.94 -10.77
N ARG A 98 7.44 -25.42 -11.06
CA ARG A 98 6.36 -26.19 -11.72
C ARG A 98 6.51 -26.21 -13.25
N THR A 99 7.10 -25.17 -13.83
CA THR A 99 7.33 -25.11 -15.29
C THR A 99 8.49 -26.00 -15.76
N ARG A 100 9.41 -26.41 -14.87
CA ARG A 100 10.51 -27.33 -15.22
C ARG A 100 10.11 -28.81 -15.15
N GLU A 101 9.18 -29.20 -14.27
CA GLU A 101 8.62 -30.56 -14.26
C GLU A 101 7.71 -30.83 -15.47
N SER A 102 7.15 -29.80 -16.11
CA SER A 102 6.25 -29.99 -17.27
C SER A 102 6.99 -30.24 -18.59
N GLU A 103 8.28 -29.89 -18.70
CA GLU A 103 9.11 -30.17 -19.89
C GLU A 103 9.86 -31.52 -19.79
N GLU A 104 10.16 -32.01 -18.58
CA GLU A 104 10.77 -33.34 -18.39
C GLU A 104 9.77 -34.50 -18.63
N ILE A 105 8.48 -34.32 -18.35
CA ILE A 105 7.47 -35.37 -18.55
C ILE A 105 7.15 -35.60 -20.04
N SER A 106 7.33 -34.60 -20.91
CA SER A 106 7.09 -34.75 -22.35
C SER A 106 8.22 -35.47 -23.11
N SER A 107 9.43 -35.58 -22.54
CA SER A 107 10.54 -36.31 -23.17
C SER A 107 10.62 -37.78 -22.77
N ALA A 108 9.84 -38.22 -21.77
CA ALA A 108 9.80 -39.61 -21.33
C ALA A 108 8.72 -40.45 -22.04
N GLU A 109 7.74 -39.82 -22.72
CA GLU A 109 6.63 -40.51 -23.40
C GLU A 109 6.91 -40.74 -24.91
N ASN A 110 8.14 -41.10 -25.26
CA ASN A 110 8.51 -41.50 -26.64
C ASN A 110 9.45 -42.71 -26.70
N VAL A 111 9.63 -43.43 -25.58
CA VAL A 111 10.33 -44.71 -25.54
C VAL A 111 9.61 -45.64 -24.56
N GLU A 112 8.42 -46.10 -24.91
CA GLU A 112 7.96 -47.47 -24.64
C GLU A 112 6.78 -47.86 -25.53
#